data_AF-A0A0B6XZV1-F1
#
_entry.id   AF-A0A0B6XZV1-F1
#
_cell.length_a   1.000
_cell.length_b   1.000
_cell.length_c   1.000
_cell.angle_alpha   90.00
_cell.angle_beta   90.00
_cell.angle_gamma   90.00
#
_symmetry.space_group_name_H-M   'P 1'
#
loop_
_entity.id
_entity.type
_entity.pdbx_description
1 polymer ?
#
loop_
_entity_poly.entity_id
_entity_poly.type
_entity_poly.pdbx_seq_one_letter_code
_entity_poly.pdbx_strand_id
1 'polypeptide(L)' 'TQVKQQIALANAQELLQRMSEKCYKKCISKPGTTLDNSEQKCIAMCMDRYLDTWNLVSRVYGQRLQRESNRLS' A
#
# COMPACT_ATOMS: atom_id res chain seq x y z
N THR A 1 5.72 -21.49 -11.32
CA THR A 1 5.99 -22.38 -10.18
C THR A 1 5.16 -21.92 -8.99
N GLN A 2 4.58 -22.85 -8.23
CA GLN A 2 3.70 -22.59 -7.09
C GLN A 2 4.25 -21.56 -6.09
N VAL A 3 5.58 -21.54 -5.91
CA VAL A 3 6.31 -20.56 -5.10
C VAL A 3 6.08 -19.11 -5.55
N LYS A 4 6.07 -18.82 -6.86
CA LYS A 4 5.87 -17.44 -7.38
C LYS A 4 4.46 -16.91 -7.05
N GLN A 5 3.44 -17.76 -7.08
CA GLN A 5 2.07 -17.39 -6.73
C GLN A 5 1.94 -17.11 -5.23
N GLN A 6 2.57 -17.92 -4.38
CA GLN A 6 2.58 -17.70 -2.93
C GLN A 6 3.26 -16.38 -2.55
N ILE A 7 4.36 -16.03 -3.21
CA ILE A 7 5.05 -14.74 -3.00
C ILE A 7 4.14 -13.58 -3.40
N ALA A 8 3.48 -13.66 -4.56
CA ALA A 8 2.56 -12.61 -5.00
C ALA A 8 1.40 -12.40 -4.00
N LEU A 9 0.85 -13.49 -3.46
CA LEU A 9 -0.19 -13.43 -2.45
C LEU A 9 0.32 -12.79 -1.15
N ALA A 10 1.49 -13.20 -0.66
CA ALA A 10 2.09 -12.64 0.54
C ALA A 10 2.36 -11.13 0.41
N ASN A 11 2.88 -10.69 -0.74
CA ASN A 11 3.10 -9.27 -1.00
C ASN A 11 1.79 -8.46 -1.03
N ALA A 12 0.72 -9.02 -1.61
CA ALA A 12 -0.58 -8.38 -1.62
C ALA A 12 -1.17 -8.29 -0.20
N GLN A 13 -1.02 -9.34 0.61
CA GLN A 13 -1.44 -9.33 2.02
C GLN A 13 -0.68 -8.29 2.84
N GLU A 14 0.65 -8.19 2.66
CA GLU A 14 1.43 -7.16 3.35
C GLU A 14 0.99 -5.76 2.93
N LEU A 15 0.75 -5.52 1.63
CA LEU A 15 0.25 -4.24 1.13
C LEU A 15 -1.07 -3.85 1.81
N LEU A 16 -2.03 -4.78 1.86
CA LEU A 16 -3.33 -4.58 2.51
C LEU A 16 -3.18 -4.28 4.00
N GLN A 17 -2.31 -5.02 4.71
CA GLN A 17 -2.08 -4.83 6.13
C GLN A 17 -1.50 -3.43 6.41
N ARG A 18 -0.44 -3.05 5.69
CA ARG A 18 0.23 -1.74 5.86
C ARG A 18 -0.69 -0.57 5.54
N MET A 19 -1.47 -0.71 4.46
CA MET A 19 -2.46 0.29 4.06
C MET A 19 -3.54 0.46 5.14
N SER A 20 -4.09 -0.66 5.61
CA SER A 20 -5.14 -0.68 6.62
C SER A 20 -4.66 -0.03 7.93
N GLU A 21 -3.46 -0.39 8.40
CA GLU A 21 -2.87 0.22 9.60
C GLU A 21 -2.67 1.73 9.48
N LYS A 22 -2.16 2.19 8.32
CA LYS A 22 -1.94 3.63 8.08
C LYS A 22 -3.24 4.40 8.00
N CYS A 23 -4.22 3.90 7.25
CA CYS A 23 -5.49 4.57 7.08
C CYS A 23 -6.32 4.55 8.37
N TYR A 24 -6.26 3.47 9.14
CA TYR A 24 -6.87 3.42 10.47
C TYR A 24 -6.31 4.51 11.38
N LYS A 25 -4.98 4.57 11.54
CA LYS A 25 -4.31 5.58 12.37
C LYS A 25 -4.59 7.01 11.92
N LYS A 26 -4.80 7.23 10.62
CA LYS A 26 -5.04 8.57 10.06
C LYS A 26 -6.48 9.01 10.19
N CYS A 27 -7.43 8.10 10.01
CA CYS A 27 -8.84 8.43 9.82
C CYS A 27 -9.72 8.13 11.03
N ILE A 28 -9.34 7.17 11.88
CA ILE A 28 -10.13 6.78 13.05
C ILE A 28 -9.67 7.58 14.26
N SER A 29 -10.49 8.56 14.65
CA SER A 29 -10.20 9.42 15.80
C SER A 29 -10.90 8.94 17.07
N LYS A 30 -12.03 8.23 16.92
CA LYS A 30 -12.84 7.71 18.01
C LYS A 30 -13.21 6.26 17.71
N PRO A 31 -12.40 5.29 18.12
CA PRO A 31 -12.67 3.87 17.87
C PRO A 31 -14.06 3.47 18.40
N GLY A 32 -14.85 2.82 17.55
CA GLY A 32 -16.19 2.33 17.88
C GLY A 32 -16.54 1.09 17.05
N THR A 33 -17.77 0.62 17.22
CA THR A 33 -18.30 -0.54 16.47
C THR A 33 -18.79 -0.19 15.06
N THR A 34 -18.87 1.11 14.75
CA THR A 34 -19.32 1.63 13.45
C THR A 34 -18.42 2.77 13.02
N LEU A 35 -18.33 2.98 11.70
CA LEU A 35 -17.64 4.13 11.11
C LEU A 35 -18.67 5.22 10.83
N ASP A 36 -18.41 6.43 11.29
CA ASP A 36 -19.21 7.58 10.88
C ASP A 36 -18.93 7.96 9.40
N ASN A 37 -19.78 8.81 8.82
CA ASN A 37 -19.64 9.20 7.40
C ASN A 37 -18.30 9.89 7.09
N SER A 38 -17.72 10.60 8.06
CA SER A 38 -16.43 11.28 7.89
C SER A 38 -15.28 10.27 7.91
N GLU A 39 -15.32 9.29 8.81
CA GLU A 39 -14.35 8.20 8.89
C GLU A 39 -14.39 7.33 7.64
N GLN A 40 -15.58 6.97 7.15
CA GLN A 40 -15.76 6.22 5.90
C GLN A 40 -15.14 6.95 4.70
N LYS A 41 -15.48 8.24 4.54
CA LYS A 41 -14.96 9.08 3.47
C LYS A 41 -13.44 9.23 3.56
N CYS A 42 -12.91 9.44 4.77
CA CYS A 42 -11.47 9.54 4.99
C CYS A 42 -10.76 8.23 4.61
N ILE A 43 -11.29 7.08 5.03
CA ILE A 43 -10.70 5.77 4.71
C ILE A 43 -10.64 5.56 3.20
N ALA A 44 -11.75 5.79 2.49
CA ALA A 44 -11.79 5.64 1.03
C ALA A 44 -10.71 6.50 0.35
N MET A 45 -10.66 7.79 0.69
CA MET A 45 -9.66 8.71 0.15
C MET A 45 -8.22 8.33 0.54
N CYS A 46 -8.03 7.83 1.76
CA CYS A 46 -6.72 7.40 2.24
C CYS A 46 -6.21 6.19 1.48
N MET A 47 -7.07 5.17 1.28
CA MET A 47 -6.71 3.96 0.56
C MET A 47 -6.37 4.27 -0.91
N ASP A 48 -7.20 5.08 -1.58
CA ASP A 48 -6.94 5.53 -2.96
C ASP A 48 -5.57 6.22 -3.05
N ARG A 49 -5.31 7.18 -2.15
CA ARG A 49 -4.06 7.94 -2.16
C ARG A 49 -2.84 7.07 -1.79
N TYR A 50 -3.04 6.09 -0.92
CA TYR A 50 -1.99 5.15 -0.55
C TYR A 50 -1.58 4.29 -1.74
N LEU A 51 -2.55 3.74 -2.49
CA LEU A 51 -2.28 2.94 -3.69
C LEU A 51 -1.64 3.77 -4.80
N ASP A 52 -2.12 5.00 -5.04
CA ASP A 52 -1.49 5.94 -5.98
C ASP A 52 -0.02 6.16 -5.66
N THR A 53 0.27 6.45 -4.38
CA THR A 53 1.63 6.71 -3.90
C THR A 53 2.49 5.46 -4.00
N TRP A 54 1.96 4.31 -3.60
CA TRP A 54 2.67 3.03 -3.67
C TRP A 54 3.04 2.67 -5.11
N ASN A 55 2.12 2.86 -6.07
CA ASN A 55 2.37 2.63 -7.50
C ASN A 55 3.45 3.56 -8.05
N LEU A 56 3.40 4.85 -7.70
CA LEU A 56 4.39 5.83 -8.12
C LEU A 56 5.77 5.49 -7.57
N VAL A 57 5.88 5.25 -6.26
CA VAL A 57 7.14 4.92 -5.59
C VAL A 57 7.71 3.61 -6.13
N SER A 58 6.88 2.57 -6.29
CA SER A 58 7.30 1.28 -6.84
C SER A 58 7.88 1.42 -8.25
N ARG A 59 7.23 2.22 -9.11
CA ARG A 59 7.72 2.49 -10.48
C ARG A 59 9.06 3.23 -10.47
N VAL A 60 9.16 4.33 -9.71
CA VAL A 60 10.38 5.15 -9.66
C VAL A 60 11.55 4.36 -9.07
N TYR A 61 11.28 3.62 -7.99
CA TYR A 61 12.29 2.78 -7.34
C TYR A 61 12.76 1.65 -8.27
N GLY A 62 11.84 0.96 -8.95
CA GLY A 62 12.17 -0.08 -9.93
C GLY A 62 13.04 0.45 -11.08
N GLN A 63 12.69 1.63 -11.62
CA GLN A 63 13.51 2.29 -12.65
C GLN A 63 14.92 2.63 -12.14
N ARG A 64 15.04 3.09 -10.89
CA ARG A 64 16.35 3.37 -10.29
C ARG A 64 17.19 2.11 -10.13
N LEU A 65 16.61 1.03 -9.62
CA LEU A 65 17.31 -0.26 -9.47
C LEU A 65 17.85 -0.77 -10.81
N GLN A 66 17.05 -0.69 -11.88
CA GLN A 66 17.48 -1.11 -13.21
C GLN A 66 18.67 -0.27 -13.72
N ARG A 67 18.64 1.05 -13.51
CA ARG A 67 19.75 1.94 -13.89
C ARG A 67 21.04 1.61 -13.13
N GLU A 68 20.95 1.39 -11.82
CA GLU A 68 22.12 1.02 -11.00
C GLU A 68 22.66 -0.37 -11.40
N SER A 69 21.78 -1.34 -11.68
CA SER A 69 22.18 -2.67 -12.18
C SER A 69 22.97 -2.56 -13.49
N ASN A 70 22.48 -1.76 -14.44
CA ASN A 70 23.15 -1.54 -15.72
C ASN A 70 24.49 -0.79 -15.58
N ARG A 71 24.70 -0.03 -14.49
CA ARG A 71 25.97 0.67 -14.22
C ARG A 71 27.04 -0.25 -13.62
N LEU A 72 26.60 -1.36 -13.02
CA LEU A 72 27.46 -2.38 -12.38
C LEU A 72 27.79 -3.54 -13.33
N SER A 73 27.17 -3.58 -14.52
CA SER A 73 27.47 -4.52 -15.61
C SER A 73 28.45 -3.89 -16.59
#